data_AF-A0A1S3RCI8-F1
#
_entry.id   AF-A0A1S3RCI8-F1
#
_cell.length_a   1.000
_cell.length_b   1.000
_cell.length_c   1.000
_cell.angle_alpha   90.00
_cell.angle_beta   90.00
_cell.angle_gamma   90.00
#
_symmetry.space_group_name_H-M   'P 1'
#
loop_
_entity.id
_entity.type
_entity.pdbx_description
1 polymer ?
#
loop_
_entity_poly.entity_id
_entity_poly.type
_entity_poly.pdbx_seq_one_letter_code
_entity_poly.pdbx_strand_id
1 'polypeptide(L)'
;MNPDGYELAAAEVEDSNDPEQQPHHNQEGHELNGWTVGRTNAQNLDLNRNFPDLTSILYRNRRIKRFRTDHIPIPDSYWFGKVASETYAVMKWIRSVPFVQSASLHGGELVISYPFDFSRHLYEERMFSPTPDEHAFKQLARTYADSHASMADNNTERCGASFIRSGGIINGALWYSFPGGMSDFNYLHTNCLEITVELGCDKFPSEEELYPEWLRNKEALLSFMESVHRGIKGVVKDEEGYGIKGASISVRGIRKDVTTAEDGDYWRLMNSGTHIITASAKGYSKVSKRIYLPAHLEKAGRVDFLLKKVPVQPVRPDYHLFLSSSLDTYERFDPYNQFQSYGRSEPGEPREPREPGMGGEPGMGGEWQEKPWWWNYFTQAGVSAPTWLLRNI
;
A
#
# COMPACT_ATOMS: atom_id res chain seq x y z
N MET A 1 -1.10 10.89 6.25
CA MET A 1 -2.36 10.28 5.77
C MET A 1 -3.57 10.74 6.58
N ASN A 2 -3.45 11.11 7.86
CA ASN A 2 -4.57 11.53 8.71
C ASN A 2 -4.44 13.03 9.10
N PRO A 3 -4.84 13.99 8.24
CA PRO A 3 -4.76 15.41 8.58
C PRO A 3 -5.69 15.77 9.74
N ASP A 4 -6.91 15.24 9.77
CA ASP A 4 -7.92 15.54 10.80
C ASP A 4 -7.48 15.07 12.19
N GLY A 5 -6.84 13.90 12.27
CA GLY A 5 -6.37 13.34 13.53
C GLY A 5 -5.24 14.16 14.16
N TYR A 6 -4.39 14.79 13.36
CA TYR A 6 -3.32 15.65 13.88
C TYR A 6 -3.90 16.86 14.63
N GLU A 7 -4.92 17.52 14.06
CA GLU A 7 -5.56 18.69 14.69
C GLU A 7 -6.16 18.34 16.06
N LEU A 8 -6.80 17.17 16.17
CA LEU A 8 -7.36 16.68 17.44
C LEU A 8 -6.28 16.37 18.48
N ALA A 9 -5.20 15.70 18.08
CA ALA A 9 -4.10 15.39 18.99
C ALA A 9 -3.36 16.66 19.45
N ALA A 10 -3.17 17.64 18.56
CA ALA A 10 -2.56 18.92 18.89
C ALA A 10 -3.38 19.74 19.90
N ALA A 11 -4.71 19.79 19.72
CA ALA A 11 -5.60 20.52 20.63
C ALA A 11 -5.58 19.95 22.06
N GLU A 12 -5.52 18.62 22.23
CA GLU A 12 -5.42 17.99 23.55
C GLU A 12 -4.11 18.33 24.26
N VAL A 13 -3.00 18.42 23.52
CA VAL A 13 -1.70 18.84 24.07
C VAL A 13 -1.74 20.30 24.49
N GLU A 14 -2.38 21.19 23.73
CA GLU A 14 -2.57 22.60 24.10
C GLU A 14 -3.42 22.76 25.38
N ASP A 15 -4.53 22.03 25.49
CA ASP A 15 -5.39 22.04 26.69
C ASP A 15 -4.65 21.54 27.95
N SER A 16 -3.72 20.58 27.79
CA SER A 16 -2.92 20.05 28.91
C SER A 16 -1.87 21.04 29.47
N ASN A 17 -1.55 22.10 28.72
CA ASN A 17 -0.60 23.15 29.12
C ASN A 17 -1.25 24.31 29.88
N ASP A 18 -2.55 24.25 30.18
CA ASP A 18 -3.30 25.28 30.93
C ASP A 18 -2.79 25.38 32.40
N PRO A 19 -2.30 26.57 32.84
CA PRO A 19 -1.81 26.78 34.20
C PRO A 19 -2.83 26.52 35.32
N GLU A 20 -4.14 26.51 35.04
CA GLU A 20 -5.16 26.16 36.04
C GLU A 20 -5.29 24.64 36.29
N GLN A 21 -4.77 23.78 35.41
CA GLN A 21 -4.82 22.31 35.52
C GLN A 21 -3.47 21.67 35.94
N GLN A 22 -2.44 22.49 36.15
CA GLN A 22 -1.06 22.08 36.43
C GLN A 22 -0.79 21.27 37.72
N PRO A 23 -1.54 21.32 38.84
CA PRO A 23 -1.13 20.59 40.04
C PRO A 23 -1.28 19.06 39.93
N HIS A 24 -2.02 18.57 38.94
CA HIS A 24 -2.34 17.14 38.79
C HIS A 24 -1.71 16.47 37.57
N HIS A 25 -1.24 17.23 36.55
CA HIS A 25 -0.71 16.64 35.31
C HIS A 25 0.83 16.62 35.19
N ASN A 26 1.55 17.46 35.95
CA ASN A 26 3.01 17.58 35.82
C ASN A 26 3.84 16.40 36.36
N GLN A 27 3.20 15.37 36.93
CA GLN A 27 3.85 14.09 37.28
C GLN A 27 3.42 12.92 36.38
N GLU A 28 2.44 13.11 35.49
CA GLU A 28 1.85 12.05 34.67
C GLU A 28 1.89 12.35 33.16
N GLY A 29 2.33 13.55 32.76
CA GLY A 29 2.41 14.00 31.37
C GLY A 29 3.55 13.35 30.57
N HIS A 30 3.26 13.05 29.30
CA HIS A 30 4.04 12.33 28.28
C HIS A 30 3.95 10.80 28.29
N GLU A 31 3.90 10.13 29.44
CA GLU A 31 3.82 8.64 29.47
C GLU A 31 2.38 8.10 29.29
N LEU A 32 1.36 8.92 29.55
CA LEU A 32 -0.05 8.52 29.52
C LEU A 32 -0.98 9.40 28.67
N ASN A 33 -0.47 10.40 27.94
CA ASN A 33 -1.33 11.22 27.07
C ASN A 33 -1.96 10.33 25.97
N GLY A 34 -3.26 10.51 25.75
CA GLY A 34 -4.15 9.69 24.91
C GLY A 34 -3.51 8.96 23.74
N TRP A 35 -3.06 7.72 23.95
CA TRP A 35 -2.45 6.82 22.95
C TRP A 35 -3.26 6.62 21.65
N THR A 36 -4.50 7.09 21.64
CA THR A 36 -5.48 6.91 20.56
C THR A 36 -6.20 8.19 20.14
N VAL A 37 -6.04 9.32 20.85
CA VAL A 37 -6.67 10.58 20.42
C VAL A 37 -5.97 11.05 19.16
N GLY A 38 -6.77 11.43 18.16
CA GLY A 38 -6.25 11.76 16.82
C GLY A 38 -5.73 10.56 16.01
N ARG A 39 -5.80 9.33 16.53
CA ARG A 39 -5.36 8.13 15.79
C ARG A 39 -6.26 7.84 14.60
N THR A 40 -7.57 7.87 14.83
CA THR A 40 -8.58 7.65 13.79
C THR A 40 -8.84 8.95 13.03
N ASN A 41 -9.41 8.85 11.83
CA ASN A 41 -9.83 10.04 11.10
C ASN A 41 -11.13 10.64 11.66
N ALA A 42 -11.62 11.74 11.07
CA ALA A 42 -12.86 12.40 11.49
C ALA A 42 -14.11 11.49 11.49
N GLN A 43 -14.07 10.37 10.78
CA GLN A 43 -15.14 9.36 10.73
C GLN A 43 -14.95 8.20 11.71
N ASN A 44 -13.98 8.33 12.62
CA ASN A 44 -13.53 7.33 13.59
C ASN A 44 -13.05 6.02 12.94
N LEU A 45 -12.38 6.12 11.78
CA LEU A 45 -11.77 4.99 11.09
C LEU A 45 -10.26 4.96 11.32
N ASP A 46 -9.71 3.78 11.64
CA ASP A 46 -8.27 3.56 11.59
C ASP A 46 -7.84 3.37 10.12
N LEU A 47 -7.15 4.36 9.57
CA LEU A 47 -6.75 4.37 8.16
C LEU A 47 -5.81 3.21 7.82
N ASN A 48 -5.03 2.71 8.78
CA ASN A 48 -4.17 1.53 8.60
C ASN A 48 -4.90 0.20 8.89
N ARG A 49 -6.23 0.23 8.92
CA ARG A 49 -7.14 -0.93 8.88
C ARG A 49 -8.18 -0.79 7.77
N ASN A 50 -8.08 0.25 6.94
CA ASN A 50 -9.11 0.61 5.98
C ASN A 50 -8.76 0.22 4.54
N PHE A 51 -7.54 -0.26 4.26
CA PHE A 51 -7.19 -0.75 2.92
C PHE A 51 -7.82 -2.12 2.63
N PRO A 52 -7.97 -2.51 1.35
CA PRO A 52 -8.49 -3.84 1.01
C PRO A 52 -7.62 -4.96 1.60
N ASP A 53 -8.24 -5.92 2.27
CA ASP A 53 -7.56 -7.13 2.75
C ASP A 53 -7.26 -8.10 1.60
N LEU A 54 -6.19 -7.80 0.87
CA LEU A 54 -5.68 -8.65 -0.21
C LEU A 54 -4.90 -9.86 0.33
N THR A 55 -4.41 -9.78 1.57
CA THR A 55 -3.63 -10.87 2.21
C THR A 55 -4.53 -12.09 2.47
N SER A 56 -5.78 -11.89 2.91
CA SER A 56 -6.80 -12.95 2.96
C SER A 56 -7.04 -13.60 1.59
N ILE A 57 -7.14 -12.81 0.53
CA ILE A 57 -7.36 -13.30 -0.83
C ILE A 57 -6.18 -14.16 -1.28
N LEU A 58 -4.95 -13.68 -1.04
CA LEU A 58 -3.74 -14.44 -1.29
C LEU A 58 -3.76 -15.79 -0.57
N TYR A 59 -4.05 -15.81 0.73
CA TYR A 59 -4.02 -17.03 1.52
C TYR A 59 -5.08 -18.05 1.11
N ARG A 60 -6.28 -17.59 0.72
CA ARG A 60 -7.33 -18.46 0.17
C ARG A 60 -6.91 -19.10 -1.15
N ASN A 61 -6.22 -18.34 -2.02
CA ASN A 61 -5.90 -18.77 -3.37
C ASN A 61 -4.49 -19.35 -3.56
N ARG A 62 -3.63 -19.33 -2.54
CA ARG A 62 -2.20 -19.75 -2.65
C ARG A 62 -1.95 -21.17 -3.17
N ARG A 63 -2.94 -22.07 -3.04
CA ARG A 63 -2.85 -23.47 -3.53
C ARG A 63 -3.09 -23.56 -5.04
N ILE A 64 -3.68 -22.54 -5.65
CA ILE A 64 -3.90 -22.46 -7.09
C ILE A 64 -2.58 -22.12 -7.76
N LYS A 65 -1.99 -23.07 -8.49
CA LYS A 65 -0.66 -22.91 -9.13
C LYS A 65 -0.51 -21.68 -10.02
N ARG A 66 -1.62 -21.18 -10.58
CA ARG A 66 -1.65 -20.03 -11.50
C ARG A 66 -1.98 -18.71 -10.80
N PHE A 67 -2.41 -18.74 -9.54
CA PHE A 67 -2.70 -17.52 -8.80
C PHE A 67 -1.39 -16.78 -8.49
N ARG A 68 -1.39 -15.48 -8.76
CA ARG A 68 -0.23 -14.60 -8.63
C ARG A 68 -0.38 -13.76 -7.37
N THR A 69 0.76 -13.47 -6.74
CA THR A 69 0.82 -12.61 -5.55
C THR A 69 0.84 -11.12 -5.93
N ASP A 70 1.12 -10.82 -7.20
CA ASP A 70 1.18 -9.48 -7.75
C ASP A 70 -0.17 -9.01 -8.33
N HIS A 71 -0.43 -7.71 -8.20
CA HIS A 71 -1.59 -6.99 -8.78
C HIS A 71 -2.94 -7.66 -8.50
N ILE A 72 -3.14 -8.17 -7.28
CA ILE A 72 -4.42 -8.76 -6.87
C ILE A 72 -5.51 -7.68 -7.00
N PRO A 73 -6.60 -7.93 -7.76
CA PRO A 73 -7.66 -6.94 -7.95
C PRO A 73 -8.38 -6.65 -6.61
N ILE A 74 -8.83 -5.41 -6.45
CA ILE A 74 -9.64 -5.01 -5.31
C ILE A 74 -11.02 -5.66 -5.46
N PRO A 75 -11.50 -6.45 -4.48
CA PRO A 75 -12.80 -7.11 -4.58
C PRO A 75 -13.94 -6.09 -4.49
N ASP A 76 -15.01 -6.29 -5.27
CA ASP A 76 -16.21 -5.43 -5.25
C ASP A 76 -16.77 -5.24 -3.84
N SER A 77 -16.70 -6.28 -3.00
CA SER A 77 -17.16 -6.25 -1.61
C SER A 77 -16.48 -5.20 -0.74
N TYR A 78 -15.25 -4.78 -1.09
CA TYR A 78 -14.55 -3.71 -0.39
C TYR A 78 -15.29 -2.38 -0.50
N TRP A 79 -15.82 -2.09 -1.69
CA TRP A 79 -16.49 -0.83 -2.00
C TRP A 79 -17.88 -0.68 -1.38
N PHE A 80 -18.48 -1.80 -0.95
CA PHE A 80 -19.72 -1.79 -0.19
C PHE A 80 -19.50 -1.51 1.31
N GLY A 81 -18.24 -1.51 1.77
CA GLY A 81 -17.87 -1.10 3.12
C GLY A 81 -17.67 0.41 3.26
N LYS A 82 -17.31 0.84 4.49
CA LYS A 82 -16.96 2.24 4.77
C LYS A 82 -15.50 2.47 4.43
N VAL A 83 -15.24 3.07 3.27
CA VAL A 83 -13.91 3.48 2.82
C VAL A 83 -13.67 4.93 3.24
N ALA A 84 -12.54 5.22 3.88
CA ALA A 84 -12.16 6.58 4.24
C ALA A 84 -11.74 7.35 2.97
N SER A 85 -12.04 8.65 2.94
CA SER A 85 -11.62 9.57 1.87
C SER A 85 -10.11 9.54 1.62
N GLU A 86 -9.34 9.47 2.68
CA GLU A 86 -7.88 9.49 2.72
C GLU A 86 -7.32 8.18 2.17
N THR A 87 -7.88 7.05 2.59
CA THR A 87 -7.55 5.73 2.04
C THR A 87 -7.85 5.68 0.55
N TYR A 88 -9.02 6.17 0.12
CA TYR A 88 -9.37 6.25 -1.30
C TYR A 88 -8.37 7.08 -2.11
N ALA A 89 -8.02 8.27 -1.60
CA ALA A 89 -7.07 9.19 -2.24
C ALA A 89 -5.67 8.58 -2.34
N VAL A 90 -5.19 7.91 -1.29
CA VAL A 90 -3.90 7.21 -1.29
C VAL A 90 -3.91 6.04 -2.26
N MET A 91 -4.98 5.24 -2.31
CA MET A 91 -5.12 4.16 -3.30
C MET A 91 -5.12 4.71 -4.74
N LYS A 92 -5.72 5.86 -4.99
CA LYS A 92 -5.67 6.54 -6.28
C LYS A 92 -4.23 6.96 -6.61
N TRP A 93 -3.55 7.60 -5.66
CA TRP A 93 -2.19 8.09 -5.81
C TRP A 93 -1.18 6.96 -6.07
N ILE A 94 -1.23 5.89 -5.26
CA ILE A 94 -0.40 4.69 -5.41
C ILE A 94 -0.49 4.10 -6.83
N ARG A 95 -1.65 4.21 -7.48
CA ARG A 95 -1.88 3.68 -8.84
C ARG A 95 -1.51 4.65 -9.95
N SER A 96 -1.33 5.93 -9.65
CA SER A 96 -1.01 6.99 -10.63
C SER A 96 0.47 7.08 -10.98
N VAL A 97 1.34 6.59 -10.11
CA VAL A 97 2.80 6.63 -10.28
C VAL A 97 3.33 5.21 -10.12
N PRO A 98 4.34 4.79 -10.93
CA PRO A 98 4.97 3.48 -10.77
C PRO A 98 5.91 3.45 -9.55
N PHE A 99 5.35 3.55 -8.34
CA PHE A 99 6.11 3.46 -7.10
C PHE A 99 6.83 2.11 -7.01
N VAL A 100 8.12 2.16 -6.63
CA VAL A 100 9.00 0.99 -6.51
C VAL A 100 9.23 0.63 -5.05
N GLN A 101 9.38 1.65 -4.21
CA GLN A 101 9.69 1.54 -2.79
C GLN A 101 8.95 2.65 -2.04
N SER A 102 8.46 2.34 -0.84
CA SER A 102 7.76 3.28 0.02
C SER A 102 8.06 2.99 1.50
N ALA A 103 7.85 3.99 2.36
CA ALA A 103 7.83 3.83 3.80
C ALA A 103 6.66 4.61 4.39
N SER A 104 5.87 3.96 5.24
CA SER A 104 4.87 4.63 6.09
C SER A 104 5.49 4.93 7.45
N LEU A 105 5.45 6.18 7.89
CA LEU A 105 6.04 6.61 9.17
C LEU A 105 4.97 6.57 10.27
N HIS A 106 5.32 5.96 11.40
CA HIS A 106 4.46 5.72 12.56
C HIS A 106 5.24 6.03 13.85
N GLY A 107 4.51 6.06 14.98
CA GLY A 107 5.07 6.21 16.32
C GLY A 107 4.34 5.34 17.33
N GLY A 108 5.01 5.08 18.45
CA GLY A 108 4.57 4.20 19.53
C GLY A 108 5.54 3.06 19.83
N GLU A 109 6.60 2.91 19.04
CA GLU A 109 7.66 1.90 19.19
C GLU A 109 8.92 2.34 18.42
N LEU A 110 10.07 1.68 18.63
CA LEU A 110 11.30 1.91 17.86
C LEU A 110 11.72 0.64 17.08
N VAL A 111 11.11 0.45 15.90
CA VAL A 111 11.32 -0.75 15.05
C VAL A 111 10.91 -0.50 13.59
N ILE A 112 11.49 -1.25 12.67
CA ILE A 112 10.99 -1.35 11.29
C ILE A 112 10.17 -2.62 11.12
N SER A 113 8.87 -2.47 10.86
CA SER A 113 7.98 -3.57 10.50
C SER A 113 7.95 -3.78 8.99
N TYR A 114 8.05 -5.04 8.55
CA TYR A 114 7.94 -5.41 7.14
C TYR A 114 6.86 -6.48 6.90
N PRO A 115 6.24 -6.49 5.70
CA PRO A 115 5.20 -7.44 5.32
C PRO A 115 5.52 -8.93 5.54
N PHE A 116 4.51 -9.79 5.69
CA PHE A 116 3.08 -9.41 5.79
C PHE A 116 2.69 -8.93 7.20
N ASP A 117 1.76 -7.98 7.26
CA ASP A 117 1.11 -7.52 8.50
C ASP A 117 0.00 -8.47 8.95
N PHE A 118 -0.64 -9.21 8.03
CA PHE A 118 -1.69 -10.16 8.38
C PHE A 118 -1.21 -11.61 8.44
N SER A 119 -1.56 -12.30 9.52
CA SER A 119 -1.25 -13.71 9.74
C SER A 119 -2.01 -14.64 8.81
N ARG A 120 -1.35 -15.72 8.41
CA ARG A 120 -1.96 -16.82 7.66
C ARG A 120 -3.06 -17.54 8.43
N HIS A 121 -3.03 -17.50 9.75
CA HIS A 121 -4.06 -18.07 10.60
C HIS A 121 -4.87 -16.93 11.21
N LEU A 122 -6.17 -16.89 10.90
CA LEU A 122 -7.09 -15.81 11.26
C LEU A 122 -7.10 -15.48 12.76
N TYR A 123 -6.84 -16.46 13.62
CA TYR A 123 -6.90 -16.32 15.08
C TYR A 123 -5.52 -16.20 15.73
N GLU A 124 -4.43 -16.35 14.96
CA GLU A 124 -3.09 -16.27 15.53
C GLU A 124 -2.60 -14.84 15.47
N GLU A 125 -2.68 -14.18 16.62
CA GLU A 125 -2.30 -12.78 16.81
C GLU A 125 -0.82 -12.51 16.54
N ARG A 126 0.05 -13.53 16.68
CA ARG A 126 1.50 -13.40 16.50
C ARG A 126 2.05 -14.61 15.74
N MET A 127 2.16 -14.48 14.43
CA MET A 127 2.69 -15.54 13.58
C MET A 127 3.51 -14.97 12.42
N PHE A 128 4.74 -15.47 12.30
CA PHE A 128 5.62 -15.16 11.18
C PHE A 128 4.95 -15.49 9.84
N SER A 129 4.79 -14.47 9.00
CA SER A 129 4.08 -14.55 7.73
C SER A 129 4.94 -13.96 6.60
N PRO A 130 5.80 -14.79 5.96
CA PRO A 130 6.78 -14.30 5.01
C PRO A 130 6.16 -13.94 3.66
N THR A 131 6.74 -12.94 3.00
CA THR A 131 6.46 -12.63 1.60
C THR A 131 7.32 -13.48 0.65
N PRO A 132 6.96 -13.60 -0.64
CA PRO A 132 7.88 -14.12 -1.66
C PRO A 132 9.20 -13.35 -1.75
N ASP A 133 9.21 -12.06 -1.39
CA ASP A 133 10.37 -11.16 -1.40
C ASP A 133 11.00 -10.95 -0.01
N GLU A 134 10.87 -11.93 0.88
CA GLU A 134 11.34 -11.88 2.28
C GLU A 134 12.76 -11.33 2.45
N HIS A 135 13.70 -11.78 1.61
CA HIS A 135 15.09 -11.33 1.67
C HIS A 135 15.26 -9.87 1.24
N ALA A 136 14.44 -9.38 0.30
CA ALA A 136 14.46 -7.98 -0.13
C ALA A 136 13.85 -7.07 0.95
N PHE A 137 12.72 -7.48 1.55
CA PHE A 137 12.13 -6.74 2.67
C PHE A 137 13.03 -6.65 3.88
N LYS A 138 13.66 -7.76 4.29
CA LYS A 138 14.65 -7.74 5.39
C LYS A 138 15.81 -6.80 5.10
N GLN A 139 16.31 -6.79 3.86
CA GLN A 139 17.40 -5.92 3.47
C GLN A 139 16.96 -4.44 3.46
N LEU A 140 15.76 -4.16 2.97
CA LEU A 140 15.16 -2.84 2.95
C LEU A 140 14.95 -2.30 4.37
N ALA A 141 14.38 -3.11 5.26
CA ALA A 141 14.19 -2.77 6.66
C ALA A 141 15.52 -2.53 7.39
N ARG A 142 16.52 -3.38 7.16
CA ARG A 142 17.87 -3.19 7.71
C ARG A 142 18.55 -1.91 7.23
N THR A 143 18.32 -1.52 5.98
CA THR A 143 18.91 -0.29 5.44
C THR A 143 18.45 0.94 6.22
N TYR A 144 17.20 0.95 6.71
CA TYR A 144 16.75 2.00 7.62
C TYR A 144 17.27 1.78 9.04
N ALA A 145 17.06 0.59 9.61
CA ALA A 145 17.37 0.29 11.01
C ALA A 145 18.86 0.45 11.35
N ASP A 146 19.75 -0.05 10.49
CA ASP A 146 21.20 -0.03 10.69
C ASP A 146 21.80 1.39 10.51
N SER A 147 21.11 2.26 9.77
CA SER A 147 21.50 3.66 9.54
C SER A 147 20.88 4.64 10.54
N HIS A 148 19.89 4.20 11.34
CA HIS A 148 19.25 5.04 12.35
C HIS A 148 20.06 5.05 13.64
N ALA A 149 20.37 6.25 14.16
CA ALA A 149 21.31 6.42 15.28
C ALA A 149 20.98 5.55 16.51
N SER A 150 19.72 5.60 16.99
CA SER A 150 19.28 4.87 18.18
C SER A 150 18.85 3.42 17.91
N MET A 151 18.24 3.14 16.75
CA MET A 151 17.80 1.79 16.39
C MET A 151 18.97 0.84 16.06
N ALA A 152 20.11 1.38 15.60
CA ALA A 152 21.33 0.62 15.38
C ALA A 152 22.14 0.38 16.67
N ASP A 153 21.93 1.20 17.71
CA ASP A 153 22.62 1.08 18.98
C ASP A 153 21.93 0.06 19.91
N ASN A 154 22.74 -0.88 20.41
CA ASN A 154 22.30 -1.92 21.33
C ASN A 154 22.23 -1.44 22.78
N ASN A 155 22.83 -0.27 23.09
CA ASN A 155 22.83 0.32 24.42
C ASN A 155 21.71 1.34 24.62
N THR A 156 21.03 1.74 23.53
CA THR A 156 19.86 2.60 23.60
C THR A 156 18.75 1.89 24.39
N GLU A 157 18.25 2.54 25.42
CA GLU A 157 17.05 2.13 26.13
C GLU A 157 15.84 2.29 25.20
N ARG A 158 15.10 1.20 24.97
CA ARG A 158 13.94 1.17 24.07
C ARG A 158 12.67 1.01 24.89
N CYS A 159 11.62 1.72 24.51
CA CYS A 159 10.28 1.43 25.00
C CYS A 159 9.76 0.09 24.46
N GLY A 160 8.66 -0.39 25.04
CA GLY A 160 7.89 -1.50 24.48
C GLY A 160 8.67 -2.81 24.38
N ALA A 161 8.62 -3.45 23.20
CA ALA A 161 9.25 -4.74 22.99
C ALA A 161 10.72 -4.58 22.57
N SER A 162 11.63 -5.35 23.19
CA SER A 162 13.05 -5.30 22.80
C SER A 162 13.28 -6.03 21.46
N PHE A 163 13.45 -5.26 20.38
CA PHE A 163 13.83 -5.73 19.04
C PHE A 163 15.35 -5.78 18.81
N ILE A 164 16.15 -5.62 19.87
CA ILE A 164 17.61 -5.63 19.79
C ILE A 164 18.11 -6.95 19.18
N ARG A 165 17.54 -8.09 19.59
CA ARG A 165 17.93 -9.40 19.08
C ARG A 165 17.63 -9.62 17.59
N SER A 166 16.71 -8.86 17.03
CA SER A 166 16.38 -8.91 15.60
C SER A 166 17.07 -7.81 14.78
N GLY A 167 17.87 -6.93 15.41
CA GLY A 167 18.53 -5.80 14.75
C GLY A 167 17.56 -4.68 14.38
N GLY A 168 16.55 -4.41 15.23
CA GLY A 168 15.60 -3.32 15.00
C GLY A 168 14.58 -3.56 13.89
N ILE A 169 14.42 -4.80 13.41
CA ILE A 169 13.40 -5.15 12.41
C ILE A 169 12.46 -6.25 12.93
N ILE A 170 11.23 -6.28 12.42
CA ILE A 170 10.25 -7.32 12.74
C ILE A 170 9.31 -7.58 11.55
N ASN A 171 8.84 -8.83 11.39
CA ASN A 171 7.74 -9.12 10.46
C ASN A 171 6.43 -8.66 11.11
N GLY A 172 5.57 -7.93 10.39
CA GLY A 172 4.36 -7.31 10.96
C GLY A 172 3.46 -8.30 11.68
N ALA A 173 3.07 -9.39 11.01
CA ALA A 173 2.21 -10.43 11.58
C ALA A 173 2.86 -11.18 12.76
N LEU A 174 4.20 -11.22 12.84
CA LEU A 174 4.91 -11.78 14.00
C LEU A 174 4.87 -10.83 15.20
N TRP A 175 4.87 -9.52 14.95
CA TRP A 175 4.73 -8.51 15.99
C TRP A 175 3.32 -8.53 16.55
N TYR A 176 2.33 -8.19 15.71
CA TYR A 176 0.91 -8.32 15.95
C TYR A 176 0.15 -8.34 14.60
N SER A 177 -0.74 -9.31 14.43
CA SER A 177 -1.41 -9.55 13.15
C SER A 177 -2.66 -8.69 12.97
N PHE A 178 -2.78 -8.03 11.81
CA PHE A 178 -4.00 -7.31 11.43
C PHE A 178 -4.21 -7.27 9.91
N PRO A 179 -5.46 -7.34 9.42
CA PRO A 179 -5.76 -7.16 8.00
C PRO A 179 -5.96 -5.68 7.65
N GLY A 180 -5.93 -5.37 6.35
CA GLY A 180 -6.30 -4.05 5.82
C GLY A 180 -5.26 -2.94 6.04
N GLY A 181 -3.99 -3.32 6.24
CA GLY A 181 -2.86 -2.40 6.30
C GLY A 181 -2.42 -1.87 4.93
N MET A 182 -1.87 -0.66 4.90
CA MET A 182 -1.38 -0.01 3.68
C MET A 182 -0.16 -0.73 3.08
N SER A 183 0.73 -1.25 3.94
CA SER A 183 1.97 -1.91 3.52
C SER A 183 1.70 -3.19 2.71
N ASP A 184 0.82 -4.05 3.23
CA ASP A 184 0.35 -5.25 2.51
C ASP A 184 -0.36 -4.91 1.20
N PHE A 185 -1.20 -3.85 1.20
CA PHE A 185 -1.88 -3.38 -0.02
C PHE A 185 -0.90 -2.94 -1.10
N ASN A 186 0.10 -2.12 -0.76
CA ASN A 186 1.14 -1.67 -1.68
C ASN A 186 1.80 -2.87 -2.39
N TYR A 187 2.24 -3.87 -1.62
CA TYR A 187 2.92 -5.04 -2.17
C TYR A 187 2.00 -5.93 -3.01
N LEU A 188 0.76 -6.17 -2.57
CA LEU A 188 -0.14 -7.10 -3.24
C LEU A 188 -0.87 -6.50 -4.44
N HIS A 189 -1.13 -5.20 -4.44
CA HIS A 189 -1.87 -4.53 -5.52
C HIS A 189 -0.95 -3.88 -6.57
N THR A 190 0.29 -3.55 -6.22
CA THR A 190 1.20 -2.80 -7.10
C THR A 190 2.61 -3.42 -7.19
N ASN A 191 3.55 -2.68 -7.78
CA ASN A 191 4.97 -3.02 -7.79
C ASN A 191 5.71 -2.57 -6.52
N CYS A 192 5.11 -1.70 -5.71
CA CYS A 192 5.75 -1.01 -4.61
C CYS A 192 6.05 -1.95 -3.43
N LEU A 193 7.28 -1.92 -2.92
CA LEU A 193 7.65 -2.54 -1.64
C LEU A 193 7.59 -1.46 -0.55
N GLU A 194 6.61 -1.56 0.32
CA GLU A 194 6.43 -0.63 1.44
C GLU A 194 6.85 -1.26 2.78
N ILE A 195 7.58 -0.53 3.60
CA ILE A 195 7.84 -0.88 5.02
C ILE A 195 7.11 0.10 5.94
N THR A 196 6.92 -0.30 7.19
CA THR A 196 6.39 0.57 8.25
C THR A 196 7.52 0.93 9.21
N VAL A 197 7.76 2.22 9.40
CA VAL A 197 8.83 2.76 10.24
C VAL A 197 8.21 3.29 11.52
N GLU A 198 8.44 2.63 12.64
CA GLU A 198 8.10 3.16 13.97
C GLU A 198 9.29 3.96 14.47
N LEU A 199 9.13 5.29 14.52
CA LEU A 199 10.22 6.26 14.70
C LEU A 199 10.65 6.42 16.16
N GLY A 200 9.78 6.09 17.10
CA GLY A 200 10.01 6.35 18.52
C GLY A 200 8.79 6.05 19.37
N CYS A 201 9.03 6.04 20.67
CA CYS A 201 8.09 5.66 21.72
C CYS A 201 6.98 6.69 21.91
N ASP A 202 7.40 7.95 21.97
CA ASP A 202 6.48 9.07 22.08
C ASP A 202 5.82 9.29 20.71
N LYS A 203 4.49 9.18 20.69
CA LYS A 203 3.70 9.39 19.47
C LYS A 203 3.55 10.86 19.12
N PHE A 204 3.64 11.73 20.13
CA PHE A 204 3.47 13.16 19.98
C PHE A 204 4.54 13.88 20.82
N PRO A 205 5.82 13.78 20.41
CA PRO A 205 6.92 14.38 21.15
C PRO A 205 6.80 15.91 21.20
N SER A 206 7.38 16.50 22.24
CA SER A 206 7.46 17.95 22.38
C SER A 206 8.27 18.58 21.24
N GLU A 207 8.03 19.87 20.98
CA GLU A 207 8.74 20.61 19.92
C GLU A 207 10.27 20.56 20.08
N GLU A 208 10.76 20.56 21.32
CA GLU A 208 12.19 20.52 21.65
C GLU A 208 12.87 19.21 21.20
N GLU A 209 12.13 18.09 21.15
CA GLU A 209 12.63 16.79 20.70
C GLU A 209 12.64 16.64 19.17
N LEU A 210 11.98 17.51 18.42
CA LEU A 210 11.88 17.38 16.95
C LEU A 210 13.23 17.45 16.23
N TYR A 211 14.13 18.36 16.65
CA TYR A 211 15.45 18.48 16.04
C TYR A 211 16.38 17.29 16.37
N PRO A 212 16.47 16.83 17.63
CA PRO A 212 17.09 15.55 17.95
C PRO A 212 16.54 14.37 17.15
N GLU A 213 15.21 14.24 17.02
CA GLU A 213 14.59 13.16 16.25
C GLU A 213 14.92 13.22 14.75
N TRP A 214 14.96 14.42 14.17
CA TRP A 214 15.47 14.62 12.82
C TRP A 214 16.90 14.14 12.66
N LEU A 215 17.81 14.50 13.58
CA LEU A 215 19.21 14.08 13.52
C LEU A 215 19.35 12.55 13.61
N ARG A 216 18.53 11.88 14.42
CA ARG A 216 18.53 10.40 14.55
C ARG A 216 18.08 9.70 13.27
N ASN A 217 17.13 10.30 12.54
CA ASN A 217 16.48 9.71 11.36
C ASN A 217 17.09 10.14 10.01
N LYS A 218 17.81 11.27 9.96
CA LYS A 218 18.32 11.87 8.71
C LYS A 218 19.08 10.87 7.84
N GLU A 219 20.06 10.17 8.41
CA GLU A 219 20.89 9.22 7.65
C GLU A 219 20.07 8.00 7.21
N ALA A 220 19.18 7.50 8.08
CA ALA A 220 18.29 6.39 7.75
C ALA A 220 17.34 6.71 6.59
N LEU A 221 16.75 7.91 6.57
CA LEU A 221 15.89 8.37 5.49
C LEU A 221 16.65 8.48 4.16
N LEU A 222 17.87 9.03 4.18
CA LEU A 222 18.73 9.15 2.99
C LEU A 222 19.14 7.77 2.46
N SER A 223 19.71 6.93 3.33
CA SER A 223 20.07 5.55 3.03
C SER A 223 18.89 4.76 2.44
N PHE A 224 17.70 4.93 3.02
CA PHE A 224 16.48 4.30 2.53
C PHE A 224 16.13 4.78 1.12
N MET A 225 16.07 6.10 0.87
CA MET A 225 15.77 6.63 -0.46
C MET A 225 16.77 6.18 -1.53
N GLU A 226 18.07 6.15 -1.21
CA GLU A 226 19.12 5.68 -2.12
C GLU A 226 18.97 4.21 -2.47
N SER A 227 18.44 3.39 -1.55
CA SER A 227 18.28 1.95 -1.74
C SER A 227 17.29 1.56 -2.85
N VAL A 228 16.46 2.50 -3.33
CA VAL A 228 15.58 2.29 -4.50
C VAL A 228 16.38 1.99 -5.76
N HIS A 229 17.66 2.37 -5.78
CA HIS A 229 18.58 2.11 -6.88
C HIS A 229 19.30 0.76 -6.77
N ARG A 230 18.79 -0.19 -5.99
CA ARG A 230 19.32 -1.56 -5.89
C ARG A 230 18.55 -2.53 -6.79
N GLY A 231 19.08 -3.73 -6.99
CA GLY A 231 18.47 -4.74 -7.87
C GLY A 231 18.68 -4.41 -9.36
N ILE A 232 17.62 -4.52 -10.14
CA ILE A 232 17.65 -4.23 -11.59
C ILE A 232 16.57 -3.24 -12.03
N LYS A 233 16.81 -2.65 -13.20
CA LYS A 233 15.83 -1.90 -13.98
C LYS A 233 16.06 -2.11 -15.47
N GLY A 234 15.12 -1.73 -16.30
CA GLY A 234 15.30 -1.77 -17.75
C GLY A 234 14.03 -1.42 -18.48
N VAL A 235 14.03 -1.68 -19.79
CA VAL A 235 12.87 -1.46 -20.66
C VAL A 235 12.53 -2.74 -21.42
N VAL A 236 11.24 -3.05 -21.52
CA VAL A 236 10.69 -4.10 -22.37
C VAL A 236 10.13 -3.48 -23.64
N LYS A 237 10.66 -3.86 -24.80
CA LYS A 237 10.30 -3.32 -26.10
C LYS A 237 9.84 -4.39 -27.08
N ASP A 238 9.07 -3.99 -28.09
CA ASP A 238 8.79 -4.82 -29.27
C ASP A 238 9.84 -4.64 -30.38
N GLU A 239 9.73 -5.42 -31.46
CA GLU A 239 10.68 -5.40 -32.59
C GLU A 239 10.67 -4.06 -33.34
N GLU A 240 9.61 -3.26 -33.19
CA GLU A 240 9.47 -1.91 -33.72
C GLU A 240 10.06 -0.83 -32.80
N GLY A 241 10.51 -1.21 -31.60
CA GLY A 241 11.20 -0.33 -30.65
C GLY A 241 10.28 0.39 -29.66
N TYR A 242 8.97 0.12 -29.69
CA TYR A 242 7.99 0.69 -28.76
C TYR A 242 8.04 -0.04 -27.41
N GLY A 243 7.87 0.72 -26.33
CA GLY A 243 7.72 0.18 -24.98
C GLY A 243 6.45 -0.64 -24.84
N ILE A 244 6.53 -1.79 -24.17
CA ILE A 244 5.37 -2.64 -23.91
C ILE A 244 4.87 -2.37 -22.50
N LYS A 245 3.75 -1.65 -22.38
CA LYS A 245 3.04 -1.44 -21.11
C LYS A 245 2.48 -2.74 -20.53
N GLY A 246 2.59 -2.92 -19.21
CA GLY A 246 2.01 -4.06 -18.50
C GLY A 246 2.67 -5.41 -18.82
N ALA A 247 3.88 -5.41 -19.39
CA ALA A 247 4.69 -6.61 -19.52
C ALA A 247 5.12 -7.09 -18.12
N SER A 248 5.06 -8.38 -17.88
CA SER A 248 5.43 -9.02 -16.62
C SER A 248 6.91 -9.40 -16.63
N ILE A 249 7.62 -8.98 -15.58
CA ILE A 249 8.99 -9.36 -15.25
C ILE A 249 8.94 -10.33 -14.06
N SER A 250 9.30 -11.58 -14.32
CA SER A 250 9.30 -12.66 -13.34
C SER A 250 10.71 -13.09 -13.00
N VAL A 251 10.96 -13.37 -11.72
CA VAL A 251 12.22 -13.89 -11.23
C VAL A 251 12.03 -15.35 -10.82
N ARG A 252 12.84 -16.25 -11.38
CA ARG A 252 12.74 -17.68 -11.07
C ARG A 252 12.90 -17.91 -9.56
N GLY A 253 11.89 -18.52 -8.96
CA GLY A 253 11.87 -18.86 -7.53
C GLY A 253 11.12 -17.86 -6.66
N ILE A 254 10.83 -16.65 -7.17
CA ILE A 254 10.07 -15.63 -6.45
C ILE A 254 8.67 -15.53 -7.07
N ARG A 255 7.64 -15.82 -6.29
CA ARG A 255 6.24 -15.76 -6.74
C ARG A 255 5.63 -14.38 -6.54
N LYS A 256 6.29 -13.36 -7.08
CA LYS A 256 5.84 -11.96 -7.15
C LYS A 256 6.47 -11.37 -8.39
N ASP A 257 5.67 -11.18 -9.42
CA ASP A 257 6.13 -10.52 -10.63
C ASP A 257 5.97 -9.00 -10.48
N VAL A 258 6.72 -8.22 -11.27
CA VAL A 258 6.50 -6.78 -11.42
C VAL A 258 6.08 -6.47 -12.86
N THR A 259 5.35 -5.37 -13.04
CA THR A 259 4.86 -4.94 -14.34
C THR A 259 5.60 -3.71 -14.85
N THR A 260 5.71 -3.57 -16.16
CA THR A 260 6.23 -2.36 -16.79
C THR A 260 5.22 -1.21 -16.75
N ALA A 261 5.72 0.03 -16.64
CA ALA A 261 4.92 1.25 -16.75
C ALA A 261 4.62 1.59 -18.22
N GLU A 262 4.12 2.81 -18.48
CA GLU A 262 3.60 3.24 -19.79
C GLU A 262 4.60 3.03 -20.93
N ASP A 263 5.86 3.43 -20.71
CA ASP A 263 6.93 3.37 -21.72
C ASP A 263 7.68 2.03 -21.74
N GLY A 264 7.15 1.01 -21.06
CA GLY A 264 7.73 -0.32 -20.97
C GLY A 264 8.91 -0.42 -19.99
N ASP A 265 9.22 0.63 -19.23
CA ASP A 265 10.22 0.62 -18.19
C ASP A 265 9.75 -0.09 -16.92
N TYR A 266 10.70 -0.70 -16.21
CA TYR A 266 10.43 -1.43 -14.97
C TYR A 266 11.60 -1.34 -14.00
N TRP A 267 11.29 -1.61 -12.73
CA TRP A 267 12.25 -1.70 -11.64
C TRP A 267 11.93 -2.93 -10.80
N ARG A 268 12.96 -3.66 -10.40
CA ARG A 268 12.83 -4.86 -9.57
C ARG A 268 13.93 -4.87 -8.52
N LEU A 269 13.56 -4.51 -7.29
CA LEU A 269 14.44 -4.62 -6.13
C LEU A 269 14.79 -6.08 -5.87
N MET A 270 16.08 -6.37 -5.77
CA MET A 270 16.60 -7.72 -5.61
C MET A 270 17.94 -7.70 -4.88
N ASN A 271 18.20 -8.77 -4.13
CA ASN A 271 19.48 -8.97 -3.49
C ASN A 271 20.51 -9.50 -4.50
N SER A 272 21.78 -9.38 -4.14
CA SER A 272 22.89 -9.92 -4.93
C SER A 272 22.78 -11.42 -5.15
N GLY A 273 23.39 -11.91 -6.23
CA GLY A 273 23.37 -13.32 -6.60
C GLY A 273 23.06 -13.55 -8.08
N THR A 274 22.99 -14.83 -8.45
CA THR A 274 22.63 -15.25 -9.81
C THR A 274 21.13 -15.44 -9.92
N HIS A 275 20.52 -14.76 -10.89
CA HIS A 275 19.07 -14.78 -11.10
C HIS A 275 18.72 -15.17 -12.54
N ILE A 276 17.55 -15.79 -12.72
CA ILE A 276 16.97 -16.02 -14.04
C ILE A 276 15.70 -15.20 -14.12
N ILE A 277 15.67 -14.28 -15.08
CA ILE A 277 14.63 -13.27 -15.22
C ILE A 277 13.94 -13.47 -16.55
N THR A 278 12.61 -13.54 -16.52
CA THR A 278 11.79 -13.77 -17.70
C THR A 278 10.82 -12.61 -17.88
N ALA A 279 10.91 -11.95 -19.03
CA ALA A 279 9.93 -10.97 -19.48
C ALA A 279 8.87 -11.63 -20.35
N SER A 280 7.60 -11.27 -20.16
CA SER A 280 6.49 -11.76 -20.96
C SER A 280 5.33 -10.77 -21.02
N ALA A 281 4.63 -10.73 -22.16
CA ALA A 281 3.43 -9.92 -22.33
C ALA A 281 2.39 -10.69 -23.17
N LYS A 282 1.11 -10.35 -23.01
CA LYS A 282 0.02 -10.97 -23.80
C LYS A 282 0.21 -10.62 -25.28
N GLY A 283 0.21 -11.65 -26.15
CA GLY A 283 0.47 -11.47 -27.58
C GLY A 283 1.96 -11.36 -27.94
N TYR A 284 2.87 -11.61 -26.99
CA TYR A 284 4.31 -11.60 -27.22
C TYR A 284 4.99 -12.90 -26.76
N SER A 285 6.13 -13.21 -27.37
CA SER A 285 7.03 -14.30 -26.96
C SER A 285 7.62 -14.02 -25.58
N LYS A 286 7.95 -15.08 -24.81
CA LYS A 286 8.68 -14.95 -23.55
C LYS A 286 10.18 -14.97 -23.79
N VAL A 287 10.93 -14.13 -23.09
CA VAL A 287 12.41 -14.09 -23.16
C VAL A 287 12.99 -14.20 -21.77
N SER A 288 13.97 -15.09 -21.59
CA SER A 288 14.65 -15.34 -20.32
C SER A 288 16.12 -14.97 -20.40
N LYS A 289 16.63 -14.28 -19.38
CA LYS A 289 18.05 -13.92 -19.23
C LYS A 289 18.56 -14.42 -17.89
N ARG A 290 19.76 -14.99 -17.87
CA ARG A 290 20.51 -15.28 -16.65
C ARG A 290 21.43 -14.09 -16.37
N ILE A 291 21.33 -13.51 -15.18
CA ILE A 291 22.15 -12.37 -14.76
C ILE A 291 22.88 -12.69 -13.46
N TYR A 292 23.94 -11.92 -13.18
CA TYR A 292 24.61 -11.90 -11.89
C TYR A 292 24.57 -10.48 -11.33
N LEU A 293 24.00 -10.32 -10.14
CA LEU A 293 23.99 -9.07 -9.39
C LEU A 293 25.12 -9.10 -8.34
N PRO A 294 26.11 -8.19 -8.39
CA PRO A 294 27.16 -8.11 -7.39
C PRO A 294 26.62 -7.68 -6.01
N ALA A 295 27.39 -7.96 -4.95
CA ALA A 295 27.04 -7.59 -3.57
C ALA A 295 27.00 -6.08 -3.35
N HIS A 296 27.93 -5.36 -3.99
CA HIS A 296 28.02 -3.90 -3.96
C HIS A 296 27.60 -3.35 -5.32
N LEU A 297 26.52 -2.58 -5.32
CA LEU A 297 25.99 -1.89 -6.49
C LEU A 297 26.04 -0.39 -6.21
N GLU A 298 26.72 0.37 -7.07
CA GLU A 298 26.60 1.83 -7.05
C GLU A 298 25.28 2.29 -7.70
N LYS A 299 24.75 1.50 -8.64
CA LYS A 299 23.51 1.75 -9.38
C LYS A 299 22.81 0.44 -9.73
N ALA A 300 21.50 0.50 -9.95
CA ALA A 300 20.72 -0.67 -10.37
C ALA A 300 21.24 -1.24 -11.69
N GLY A 301 21.34 -2.57 -11.77
CA GLY A 301 21.77 -3.25 -12.99
C GLY A 301 20.76 -3.05 -14.12
N ARG A 302 21.23 -2.72 -15.33
CA ARG A 302 20.34 -2.51 -16.49
C ARG A 302 20.11 -3.82 -17.25
N VAL A 303 18.86 -4.23 -17.39
CA VAL A 303 18.46 -5.45 -18.11
C VAL A 303 17.25 -5.17 -19.02
N ASP A 304 17.52 -4.90 -20.29
CA ASP A 304 16.46 -4.63 -21.28
C ASP A 304 15.96 -5.93 -21.93
N PHE A 305 14.70 -5.96 -22.38
CA PHE A 305 14.11 -7.12 -23.06
C PHE A 305 13.49 -6.70 -24.39
N LEU A 306 13.64 -7.56 -25.41
CA LEU A 306 12.99 -7.42 -26.70
C LEU A 306 12.03 -8.60 -26.87
N LEU A 307 10.73 -8.36 -27.00
CA LEU A 307 9.73 -9.40 -27.18
C LEU A 307 9.17 -9.37 -28.60
N LYS A 308 8.95 -10.55 -29.19
CA LYS A 308 8.39 -10.68 -30.54
C LYS A 308 6.89 -10.88 -30.48
N LYS A 309 6.13 -10.29 -31.40
CA LYS A 309 4.69 -10.53 -31.50
C LYS A 309 4.44 -11.99 -31.87
N VAL A 310 3.49 -12.62 -31.19
CA VAL A 310 3.05 -13.98 -31.48
C VAL A 310 1.52 -14.04 -31.53
N PRO A 311 0.93 -14.90 -32.39
CA PRO A 311 -0.52 -15.03 -32.46
C PRO A 311 -1.11 -15.37 -31.08
N VAL A 312 -2.09 -14.58 -30.64
CA VAL A 312 -2.82 -14.83 -29.41
C VAL A 312 -3.70 -16.05 -29.63
N GLN A 313 -3.40 -17.18 -28.98
CA GLN A 313 -4.34 -18.30 -28.98
C GLN A 313 -5.62 -17.88 -28.23
N PRO A 314 -6.82 -18.20 -28.77
CA PRO A 314 -8.07 -17.89 -28.08
C PRO A 314 -8.11 -18.61 -26.73
N VAL A 315 -8.14 -17.83 -25.65
CA VAL A 315 -8.26 -18.34 -24.29
C VAL A 315 -9.73 -18.72 -24.05
N ARG A 316 -9.97 -19.87 -23.41
CA ARG A 316 -11.34 -20.33 -23.07
C ARG A 316 -12.06 -19.31 -22.14
N PRO A 317 -13.40 -19.29 -22.08
CA PRO A 317 -14.17 -18.26 -21.36
C PRO A 317 -13.99 -18.26 -19.83
N ASP A 318 -13.56 -19.39 -19.23
CA ASP A 318 -13.40 -19.56 -17.77
C ASP A 318 -12.32 -18.65 -17.14
N TYR A 319 -11.69 -17.80 -17.95
CA TYR A 319 -10.49 -17.04 -17.64
C TYR A 319 -10.76 -15.53 -17.46
N HIS A 320 -11.99 -15.07 -17.71
CA HIS A 320 -12.36 -13.66 -17.55
C HIS A 320 -12.56 -13.21 -16.10
N LEU A 321 -12.71 -14.15 -15.15
CA LEU A 321 -12.99 -13.81 -13.75
C LEU A 321 -11.80 -13.22 -12.97
N PHE A 322 -10.59 -13.27 -13.50
CA PHE A 322 -9.37 -12.79 -12.79
C PHE A 322 -8.60 -11.69 -13.54
N LEU A 323 -9.08 -11.29 -14.72
CA LEU A 323 -8.43 -10.31 -15.61
C LEU A 323 -9.40 -9.24 -16.11
N SER A 324 -10.55 -9.06 -15.46
CA SER A 324 -11.16 -7.72 -15.45
C SER A 324 -10.07 -6.80 -14.94
N SER A 325 -9.64 -5.83 -15.77
CA SER A 325 -8.55 -4.96 -15.35
C SER A 325 -8.97 -4.33 -14.03
N SER A 326 -8.11 -4.39 -13.01
CA SER A 326 -8.40 -3.76 -11.72
C SER A 326 -8.72 -2.26 -11.88
N LEU A 327 -8.24 -1.66 -12.98
CA LEU A 327 -8.64 -0.35 -13.49
C LEU A 327 -10.15 -0.24 -13.75
N ASP A 328 -10.74 -1.17 -14.47
CA ASP A 328 -12.16 -1.16 -14.84
C ASP A 328 -13.09 -1.31 -13.62
N THR A 329 -12.67 -2.10 -12.63
CA THR A 329 -13.40 -2.21 -11.36
C THR A 329 -13.25 -0.95 -10.51
N TYR A 330 -12.04 -0.40 -10.37
CA TYR A 330 -11.83 0.82 -9.57
C TYR A 330 -12.55 2.03 -10.17
N GLU A 331 -12.46 2.23 -11.49
CA GLU A 331 -13.15 3.34 -12.17
C GLU A 331 -14.67 3.25 -12.05
N ARG A 332 -15.22 2.02 -12.01
CA ARG A 332 -16.64 1.77 -11.72
C ARG A 332 -17.06 2.23 -10.32
N PHE A 333 -16.17 2.11 -9.34
CA PHE A 333 -16.40 2.49 -7.94
C PHE A 333 -15.83 3.86 -7.58
N ASP A 334 -15.36 4.63 -8.56
CA ASP A 334 -14.86 5.98 -8.36
C ASP A 334 -16.00 6.91 -7.86
N PRO A 335 -15.90 7.44 -6.62
CA PRO A 335 -16.94 8.28 -6.03
C PRO A 335 -17.28 9.53 -6.85
N TYR A 336 -16.32 10.10 -7.56
CA TYR A 336 -16.55 11.28 -8.38
C TYR A 336 -17.34 10.91 -9.65
N ASN A 337 -16.97 9.82 -10.33
CA ASN A 337 -17.72 9.30 -11.48
C ASN A 337 -19.16 8.93 -11.07
N GLN A 338 -19.32 8.28 -9.91
CA GLN A 338 -20.65 7.95 -9.39
C GLN A 338 -21.45 9.22 -9.05
N PHE A 339 -20.87 10.20 -8.35
CA PHE A 339 -21.54 11.46 -8.04
C PHE A 339 -22.01 12.21 -9.29
N GLN A 340 -21.19 12.26 -10.36
CA GLN A 340 -21.63 12.85 -11.64
C GLN A 340 -22.84 12.13 -12.25
N SER A 341 -22.90 10.80 -12.14
CA SER A 341 -24.04 10.02 -12.63
C SER A 341 -25.33 10.31 -11.86
N TYR A 342 -25.23 10.52 -10.54
CA TYR A 342 -26.35 10.97 -9.71
C TYR A 342 -26.80 12.39 -10.06
N GLY A 343 -25.85 13.32 -10.28
CA GLY A 343 -26.15 14.71 -10.63
C GLY A 343 -26.76 14.91 -12.02
N ARG A 344 -26.63 13.93 -12.92
CA ARG A 344 -27.29 13.93 -14.25
C ARG A 344 -28.69 13.33 -14.25
N SER A 345 -29.16 12.79 -13.13
CA SER A 345 -30.54 12.31 -13.02
C SER A 345 -31.46 13.51 -12.79
N GLU A 346 -32.08 14.03 -13.85
CA GLU A 346 -33.06 15.12 -13.73
C GLU A 346 -34.24 14.68 -12.85
N PRO A 347 -34.74 15.56 -11.95
CA PRO A 347 -35.94 15.27 -11.17
C PRO A 347 -37.16 15.42 -12.08
N GLY A 348 -37.57 14.36 -12.79
CA GLY A 348 -38.82 14.43 -13.55
C GLY A 348 -39.20 13.31 -14.51
N GLU A 349 -38.32 12.41 -14.94
CA GLU A 349 -38.74 11.39 -15.92
C GLU A 349 -39.40 10.17 -15.24
N PRO A 350 -40.67 9.83 -15.58
CA PRO A 350 -41.30 8.61 -15.10
C PRO A 350 -40.58 7.40 -15.71
N ARG A 351 -40.08 6.51 -14.85
CA ARG A 351 -39.57 5.20 -15.31
C ARG A 351 -40.75 4.40 -15.88
N GLU A 352 -40.75 4.16 -17.19
CA GLU A 352 -41.68 3.19 -17.79
C GLU A 352 -41.44 1.79 -17.19
N PRO A 353 -42.49 1.00 -16.93
CA PRO A 353 -42.33 -0.35 -16.40
C PRO A 353 -41.73 -1.25 -17.50
N ARG A 354 -40.52 -1.76 -17.29
CA ARG A 354 -39.99 -2.85 -18.12
C ARG A 354 -40.77 -4.14 -17.81
N GLU A 355 -41.33 -4.75 -18.84
CA GLU A 355 -41.99 -6.06 -18.77
C GLU A 355 -41.05 -7.16 -18.25
N PRO A 356 -41.57 -8.17 -17.53
CA PRO A 356 -40.76 -9.24 -16.95
C PRO A 356 -40.48 -10.34 -17.99
N GLY A 357 -39.21 -10.44 -18.42
CA GLY A 357 -38.76 -11.50 -19.33
C GLY A 357 -37.32 -11.95 -19.04
N MET A 358 -37.21 -13.07 -18.30
CA MET A 358 -36.07 -13.98 -18.10
C MET A 358 -34.63 -13.42 -18.02
N GLY A 359 -34.05 -13.48 -16.80
CA GLY A 359 -32.62 -13.80 -16.62
C GLY A 359 -31.67 -12.72 -16.09
N GLY A 360 -32.17 -11.61 -15.52
CA GLY A 360 -31.35 -10.57 -14.90
C GLY A 360 -31.27 -10.69 -13.38
N GLU A 361 -30.08 -10.48 -12.81
CA GLU A 361 -29.86 -10.33 -11.36
C GLU A 361 -30.81 -9.29 -10.74
N PRO A 362 -31.24 -9.45 -9.47
CA PRO A 362 -32.27 -8.60 -8.88
C PRO A 362 -31.77 -7.16 -8.78
N GLY A 363 -32.34 -6.30 -9.63
CA GLY A 363 -32.18 -4.86 -9.56
C GLY A 363 -32.77 -4.31 -8.26
N MET A 364 -32.04 -3.37 -7.68
CA MET A 364 -32.45 -2.52 -6.55
C MET A 364 -33.84 -1.93 -6.77
N GLY A 365 -34.84 -2.52 -6.11
CA GLY A 365 -36.17 -1.97 -5.94
C GLY A 365 -36.38 -1.63 -4.47
N GLY A 366 -36.38 -0.33 -4.17
CA GLY A 366 -37.02 0.32 -3.03
C GLY A 366 -36.84 -0.28 -1.64
N GLU A 367 -35.86 0.24 -0.89
CA GLU A 367 -35.91 0.41 0.57
C GLU A 367 -34.72 1.31 0.95
N TRP A 368 -34.97 2.37 1.74
CA TRP A 368 -34.05 3.43 2.18
C TRP A 368 -32.55 3.14 1.93
N GLN A 369 -32.04 3.55 0.77
CA GLN A 369 -30.59 3.56 0.56
C GLN A 369 -30.01 4.64 1.46
N GLU A 370 -29.35 4.22 2.54
CA GLU A 370 -28.33 5.04 3.16
C GLU A 370 -27.43 5.57 2.03
N LYS A 371 -27.35 6.90 1.96
CA LYS A 371 -26.53 7.55 0.96
C LYS A 371 -25.09 7.01 1.09
N PRO A 372 -24.38 6.74 -0.02
CA PRO A 372 -23.03 6.21 0.02
C PRO A 372 -22.12 7.02 0.96
N TRP A 373 -21.09 6.39 1.54
CA TRP A 373 -20.21 7.04 2.52
C TRP A 373 -19.59 8.36 2.03
N TRP A 374 -19.40 8.49 0.71
CA TRP A 374 -18.84 9.66 0.03
C TRP A 374 -19.88 10.75 -0.28
N TRP A 375 -21.18 10.50 -0.08
CA TRP A 375 -22.24 11.40 -0.52
C TRP A 375 -22.18 12.77 0.17
N ASN A 376 -22.09 12.78 1.50
CA ASN A 376 -22.05 14.03 2.27
C ASN A 376 -20.85 14.88 1.87
N TYR A 377 -19.71 14.23 1.61
CA TYR A 377 -18.48 14.87 1.18
C TYR A 377 -18.67 15.68 -0.13
N PHE A 378 -19.22 15.07 -1.19
CA PHE A 378 -19.43 15.80 -2.45
C PHE A 378 -20.58 16.81 -2.39
N THR A 379 -21.62 16.59 -1.57
CA THR A 379 -22.71 17.55 -1.44
C THR A 379 -22.33 18.80 -0.64
N GLN A 380 -21.39 18.71 0.30
CA GLN A 380 -20.95 19.84 1.12
C GLN A 380 -19.83 20.65 0.44
N ALA A 381 -19.02 20.02 -0.43
CA ALA A 381 -17.92 20.68 -1.13
C ALA A 381 -18.34 21.65 -2.26
N GLY A 382 -19.64 21.69 -2.64
CA GLY A 382 -20.13 22.44 -3.79
C GLY A 382 -19.65 21.88 -5.14
N VAL A 383 -20.05 22.51 -6.25
CA VAL A 383 -19.67 22.11 -7.64
C VAL A 383 -18.17 22.32 -7.93
N SER A 384 -17.44 22.95 -7.01
CA SER A 384 -15.98 23.05 -7.04
C SER A 384 -15.35 21.70 -6.70
N ALA A 385 -14.81 21.02 -7.71
CA ALA A 385 -14.06 19.78 -7.53
C ALA A 385 -12.96 19.96 -6.46
N PRO A 386 -12.86 19.06 -5.47
CA PRO A 386 -11.82 19.14 -4.46
C PRO A 386 -10.44 19.03 -5.12
N THR A 387 -9.65 20.10 -5.01
CA THR A 387 -8.33 20.24 -5.66
C THR A 387 -7.31 19.21 -5.14
N TRP A 388 -7.54 18.63 -3.97
CA TRP A 388 -6.70 17.60 -3.35
C TRP A 388 -7.00 16.17 -3.85
N LEU A 389 -8.14 15.95 -4.51
CA LEU A 389 -8.44 14.69 -5.18
C LEU A 389 -7.76 14.74 -6.55
N LEU A 390 -6.42 14.65 -6.50
CA LEU A 390 -5.47 14.88 -7.58
C LEU A 390 -6.09 14.60 -8.96
N ARG A 391 -6.11 15.65 -9.79
CA ARG A 391 -6.43 15.57 -11.22
C ARG A 391 -5.70 14.35 -11.79
N ASN A 392 -6.39 13.59 -12.63
CA ASN A 392 -5.77 12.54 -13.43
C ASN A 392 -4.52 13.13 -14.12
N ILE A 393 -3.33 12.72 -13.68
CA ILE A 393 -2.07 12.93 -14.39
C ILE A 393 -1.88 11.73 -15.29
#